data_AF-G4HB70-F1
#
_entry.id   AF-G4HB70-F1
#
_cell.length_a   1.000
_cell.length_b   1.000
_cell.length_c   1.000
_cell.angle_alpha   90.00
_cell.angle_beta   90.00
_cell.angle_gamma   90.00
#
_symmetry.space_group_name_H-M   'P 1'
#
loop_
_entity.id
_entity.type
_entity.pdbx_description
1 polymer ?
#
loop_
_entity_poly.entity_id
_entity_poly.type
_entity_poly.pdbx_seq_one_letter_code
_entity_poly.pdbx_strand_id
1 'polypeptide(L)'
;MVLENYYAHLGDYERALQYVSKYDFPEWIVNPSEEERKFLNQFHEWAVANRYLYKLLSGDQHVLPEYVEYISTRENEIFIGLCNIVLAANRFKMQIDQVLERFKDYLVYKSQRHQIGIINEQMTLDNYTRLLAELGIYYLNAKQYDRGLAYIVDSFEYSIRVRSDKGMLRCMGLFEQFRSYASAEIQQRYQELIREVQKLSVYAWMPVV
;
A
#
# COMPACT_ATOMS: atom_id res chain seq x y z
N MET A 1 -14.49 13.70 -3.98
CA MET A 1 -13.22 13.09 -4.40
C MET A 1 -12.01 13.99 -4.19
N VAL A 2 -11.81 15.11 -4.91
CA VAL A 2 -10.56 15.92 -4.77
C VAL A 2 -10.30 16.40 -3.33
N LEU A 3 -11.29 17.01 -2.67
CA LEU A 3 -11.14 17.49 -1.29
C LEU A 3 -10.99 16.34 -0.28
N GLU A 4 -11.69 15.24 -0.51
CA GLU A 4 -11.60 14.04 0.31
C GLU A 4 -10.19 13.44 0.26
N ASN A 5 -9.62 13.26 -0.94
CA ASN A 5 -8.24 12.83 -1.12
C ASN A 5 -7.25 13.80 -0.45
N TYR A 6 -7.47 15.11 -0.56
CA TYR A 6 -6.62 16.12 0.09
C TYR A 6 -6.57 15.94 1.61
N TYR A 7 -7.71 15.83 2.29
CA TYR A 7 -7.74 15.61 3.74
C TYR A 7 -7.20 14.24 4.14
N ALA A 8 -7.48 13.20 3.36
CA ALA A 8 -6.90 11.87 3.57
C ALA A 8 -5.37 11.87 3.49
N HIS A 9 -4.78 12.61 2.54
CA HIS A 9 -3.32 12.79 2.44
C HIS A 9 -2.72 13.52 3.64
N LEU A 10 -3.48 14.40 4.31
CA LEU A 10 -3.07 15.06 5.55
C LEU A 10 -3.28 14.20 6.80
N GLY A 11 -3.92 13.02 6.67
CA GLY A 11 -4.31 12.17 7.79
C GLY A 11 -5.56 12.64 8.55
N ASP A 12 -6.29 13.63 8.03
CA ASP A 12 -7.55 14.14 8.58
C ASP A 12 -8.72 13.31 8.05
N TYR A 13 -8.80 12.06 8.52
CA TYR A 13 -9.79 11.09 8.04
C TYR A 13 -11.22 11.43 8.45
N GLU A 14 -11.40 12.19 9.53
CA GLU A 14 -12.73 12.67 9.94
C GLU A 14 -13.30 13.64 8.89
N ARG A 15 -12.50 14.63 8.46
CA ARG A 15 -12.93 15.50 7.35
C ARG A 15 -13.05 14.75 6.04
N ALA A 16 -12.15 13.80 5.75
CA ALA A 16 -12.28 12.97 4.55
C ALA A 16 -13.65 12.25 4.53
N LEU A 17 -14.06 11.63 5.63
CA LEU A 17 -15.37 10.97 5.79
C LEU A 17 -16.54 11.94 5.59
N GLN A 18 -16.46 13.19 6.08
CA GLN A 18 -17.49 14.20 5.83
C GLN A 18 -17.68 14.48 4.33
N TYR A 19 -16.58 14.51 3.56
CA TYR A 19 -16.67 14.66 2.12
C TYR A 19 -17.15 13.39 1.41
N VAL A 20 -16.85 12.20 1.95
CA VAL A 20 -17.43 10.93 1.45
C VAL A 20 -18.95 10.99 1.49
N SER A 21 -19.53 11.40 2.62
CA SER A 21 -20.98 11.52 2.76
C SER A 21 -21.63 12.47 1.75
N LYS A 22 -20.91 13.48 1.24
CA LYS A 22 -21.46 14.46 0.29
C LYS A 22 -21.67 13.91 -1.12
N TYR A 23 -20.89 12.92 -1.55
CA TYR A 23 -21.01 12.35 -2.90
C TYR A 23 -21.67 10.97 -2.92
N ASP A 24 -21.86 10.32 -1.78
CA ASP A 24 -22.50 9.02 -1.65
C ASP A 24 -23.95 9.01 -2.19
N PHE A 25 -24.77 9.93 -1.69
CA PHE A 25 -26.11 10.21 -2.18
C PHE A 25 -26.34 11.73 -2.14
N PRO A 26 -25.99 12.45 -3.22
CA PRO A 26 -26.15 13.89 -3.25
C PRO A 26 -27.64 14.27 -3.22
N GLU A 27 -28.06 14.94 -2.14
CA GLU A 27 -29.44 15.40 -1.94
C GLU A 27 -29.92 16.39 -3.03
N TRP A 28 -29.00 17.01 -3.76
CA TRP A 28 -29.29 18.00 -4.80
C TRP A 28 -29.69 17.37 -6.15
N ILE A 29 -29.59 16.04 -6.31
CA ILE A 29 -30.05 15.34 -7.51
C ILE A 29 -31.45 14.76 -7.26
N VAL A 30 -32.46 15.41 -7.83
CA VAL A 30 -33.88 15.02 -7.69
C VAL A 30 -34.36 14.36 -8.98
N ASN A 31 -34.95 13.16 -8.87
CA ASN A 31 -35.46 12.37 -10.00
C ASN A 31 -34.40 12.06 -11.09
N PRO A 32 -33.32 11.33 -10.76
CA PRO A 32 -32.27 11.01 -11.71
C PRO A 32 -32.79 10.13 -12.86
N SER A 33 -32.39 10.49 -14.07
CA SER A 33 -32.48 9.67 -15.28
C SER A 33 -31.76 8.32 -15.10
N GLU A 34 -32.01 7.37 -16.00
CA GLU A 34 -31.34 6.06 -15.95
C GLU A 34 -29.81 6.17 -16.04
N GLU A 35 -29.32 7.11 -16.85
CA GLU A 35 -27.89 7.38 -16.99
C GLU A 35 -27.30 7.98 -15.70
N GLU A 36 -27.97 8.98 -15.12
CA GLU A 36 -27.55 9.57 -13.83
C GLU A 36 -27.56 8.55 -12.69
N ARG A 37 -28.50 7.59 -12.68
CA ARG A 37 -28.53 6.49 -11.70
C ARG A 37 -27.30 5.60 -11.80
N LYS A 38 -26.76 5.36 -13.00
CA LYS A 38 -25.51 4.58 -13.16
C LYS A 38 -24.34 5.31 -12.52
N PHE A 39 -24.21 6.62 -12.76
CA PHE A 39 -23.17 7.42 -12.12
C PHE A 39 -23.33 7.49 -10.59
N LEU A 40 -24.56 7.69 -10.10
CA LEU A 40 -24.87 7.70 -8.67
C LEU A 40 -24.48 6.39 -7.99
N ASN A 41 -24.81 5.24 -8.59
CA ASN A 41 -24.40 3.94 -8.08
C ASN A 41 -22.88 3.79 -8.04
N GLN A 42 -22.16 4.28 -9.06
CA GLN A 42 -20.70 4.27 -9.06
C GLN A 42 -20.10 5.11 -7.92
N PHE A 43 -20.64 6.30 -7.70
CA PHE A 43 -20.22 7.16 -6.59
C PHE A 43 -20.53 6.53 -5.23
N HIS A 44 -21.67 5.86 -5.11
CA HIS A 44 -22.04 5.10 -3.91
C HIS A 44 -21.03 3.97 -3.64
N GLU A 45 -20.66 3.18 -4.64
CA GLU A 45 -19.64 2.13 -4.50
C GLU A 45 -18.30 2.69 -4.02
N TRP A 46 -17.84 3.81 -4.59
CA TRP A 46 -16.62 4.49 -4.14
C TRP A 46 -16.76 5.04 -2.71
N ALA A 47 -17.94 5.55 -2.35
CA ALA A 47 -18.19 6.04 -1.01
C ALA A 47 -18.15 4.91 0.04
N VAL A 48 -18.70 3.74 -0.29
CA VAL A 48 -18.62 2.55 0.58
C VAL A 48 -17.16 2.13 0.79
N ALA A 49 -16.38 2.01 -0.29
CA ALA A 49 -14.95 1.67 -0.21
C ALA A 49 -14.18 2.69 0.66
N ASN A 50 -14.37 3.99 0.41
CA ASN A 50 -13.64 5.05 1.11
C ASN A 50 -14.08 5.17 2.58
N ARG A 51 -15.33 4.87 2.92
CA ARG A 51 -15.78 4.77 4.32
C ARG A 51 -15.03 3.68 5.08
N TYR A 52 -14.93 2.48 4.51
CA TYR A 52 -14.19 1.39 5.12
C TYR A 52 -12.73 1.78 5.34
N LEU A 53 -12.10 2.31 4.29
CA LEU A 53 -10.72 2.79 4.32
C LEU A 53 -10.47 3.80 5.45
N TYR A 54 -11.26 4.89 5.48
CA TYR A 54 -10.99 5.98 6.42
C TYR A 54 -11.36 5.65 7.86
N LYS A 55 -12.37 4.80 8.09
CA LYS A 55 -12.62 4.24 9.43
C LYS A 55 -11.45 3.37 9.91
N LEU A 56 -10.93 2.52 9.03
CA LEU A 56 -9.80 1.67 9.38
C LEU A 56 -8.55 2.52 9.68
N LEU A 57 -8.25 3.51 8.84
CA LEU A 57 -7.10 4.41 9.02
C LEU A 57 -7.26 5.40 10.19
N SER A 58 -8.48 5.67 10.65
CA SER A 58 -8.73 6.41 11.90
C SER A 58 -8.64 5.54 13.16
N GLY A 59 -8.47 4.22 13.01
CA GLY A 59 -8.23 3.29 14.11
C GLY A 59 -9.44 2.46 14.51
N ASP A 60 -10.56 2.54 13.79
CA ASP A 60 -11.70 1.66 14.00
C ASP A 60 -11.44 0.28 13.39
N GLN A 61 -10.83 -0.60 14.18
CA GLN A 61 -10.44 -1.94 13.75
C GLN A 61 -11.64 -2.87 13.51
N HIS A 62 -12.81 -2.57 14.10
CA HIS A 62 -14.01 -3.40 13.98
C HIS A 62 -14.52 -3.46 12.55
N VAL A 63 -14.13 -2.50 11.71
CA VAL A 63 -14.54 -2.41 10.31
C VAL A 63 -13.77 -3.35 9.38
N LEU A 64 -12.67 -3.96 9.88
CA LEU A 64 -11.77 -4.77 9.07
C LEU A 64 -12.47 -6.00 8.43
N PRO A 65 -13.29 -6.80 9.16
CA PRO A 65 -13.96 -7.96 8.57
C PRO A 65 -14.86 -7.58 7.38
N GLU A 66 -15.67 -6.53 7.54
CA GLU A 66 -16.55 -6.04 6.48
C GLU A 66 -15.76 -5.46 5.31
N TYR A 67 -14.66 -4.76 5.60
CA TYR A 67 -13.80 -4.23 4.53
C TYR A 67 -13.13 -5.36 3.72
N VAL A 68 -12.63 -6.38 4.41
CA VAL A 68 -12.04 -7.58 3.79
C VAL A 68 -13.06 -8.30 2.91
N GLU A 69 -14.30 -8.46 3.38
CA GLU A 69 -15.34 -9.09 2.59
C GLU A 69 -15.73 -8.23 1.38
N TYR A 70 -15.84 -6.91 1.58
CA TYR A 70 -16.12 -5.95 0.52
C TYR A 70 -15.11 -6.02 -0.64
N ILE A 71 -13.80 -6.01 -0.33
CA ILE A 71 -12.77 -6.09 -1.38
C ILE A 71 -12.66 -7.49 -1.99
N SER A 72 -13.01 -8.55 -1.25
CA SER A 72 -12.90 -9.93 -1.75
C SER A 72 -13.79 -10.22 -2.96
N THR A 73 -14.86 -9.45 -3.13
CA THR A 73 -15.80 -9.56 -4.26
C THR A 73 -15.43 -8.64 -5.42
N ARG A 74 -14.34 -7.87 -5.30
CA ARG A 74 -13.93 -6.82 -6.25
C ARG A 74 -12.43 -6.93 -6.53
N GLU A 75 -12.08 -7.77 -7.50
CA GLU A 75 -10.67 -8.10 -7.80
C GLU A 75 -9.75 -6.87 -7.95
N ASN A 76 -10.21 -5.84 -8.65
CA ASN A 76 -9.46 -4.60 -8.89
C ASN A 76 -9.24 -3.74 -7.62
N GLU A 77 -9.98 -3.99 -6.56
CA GLU A 77 -9.88 -3.26 -5.28
C GLU A 77 -8.98 -4.00 -4.27
N ILE A 78 -8.70 -5.29 -4.47
CA ILE A 78 -7.97 -6.12 -3.51
C ILE A 78 -6.58 -5.54 -3.24
N PHE A 79 -5.83 -5.17 -4.27
CA PHE A 79 -4.47 -4.67 -4.12
C PHE A 79 -4.40 -3.36 -3.32
N ILE A 80 -5.25 -2.39 -3.67
CA ILE A 80 -5.32 -1.10 -2.95
C ILE A 80 -5.84 -1.32 -1.53
N GLY A 81 -6.84 -2.19 -1.35
CA GLY A 81 -7.33 -2.60 -0.04
C GLY A 81 -6.22 -3.16 0.85
N LEU A 82 -5.40 -4.08 0.33
CA LEU A 82 -4.27 -4.66 1.05
C LEU A 82 -3.23 -3.62 1.44
N CYS A 83 -2.88 -2.69 0.54
CA CYS A 83 -1.96 -1.59 0.87
C CYS A 83 -2.43 -0.82 2.11
N ASN A 84 -3.72 -0.51 2.17
CA ASN A 84 -4.30 0.24 3.27
C ASN A 84 -4.45 -0.59 4.55
N ILE A 85 -4.82 -1.87 4.43
CA ILE A 85 -4.95 -2.78 5.57
C ILE A 85 -3.59 -3.00 6.25
N VAL A 86 -2.51 -3.25 5.50
CA VAL A 86 -1.17 -3.41 6.07
C VAL A 86 -0.69 -2.12 6.73
N LEU A 87 -0.95 -0.96 6.11
CA LEU A 87 -0.62 0.33 6.70
C LEU A 87 -1.34 0.54 8.05
N ALA A 88 -2.64 0.27 8.10
CA ALA A 88 -3.42 0.35 9.34
C ALA A 88 -2.93 -0.66 10.38
N ALA A 89 -2.61 -1.88 9.97
CA ALA A 89 -2.10 -2.92 10.85
C ALA A 89 -0.78 -2.51 11.50
N ASN A 90 0.15 -1.93 10.75
CA ASN A 90 1.39 -1.38 11.30
C ASN A 90 1.14 -0.24 12.28
N ARG A 91 0.24 0.69 11.93
CA ARG A 91 -0.08 1.87 12.76
C ARG A 91 -0.74 1.49 14.08
N PHE A 92 -1.68 0.56 14.05
CA PHE A 92 -2.51 0.19 15.19
C PHE A 92 -2.17 -1.17 15.80
N LYS A 93 -1.05 -1.78 15.38
CA LYS A 93 -0.53 -3.08 15.85
C LYS A 93 -1.56 -4.21 15.73
N MET A 94 -2.25 -4.25 14.61
CA MET A 94 -3.28 -5.26 14.33
C MET A 94 -2.65 -6.54 13.81
N GLN A 95 -3.20 -7.70 14.16
CA GLN A 95 -2.82 -8.98 13.57
C GLN A 95 -3.71 -9.28 12.36
N ILE A 96 -3.09 -9.37 11.18
CA ILE A 96 -3.79 -9.53 9.89
C ILE A 96 -3.32 -10.79 9.14
N ASP A 97 -2.67 -11.75 9.79
CA ASP A 97 -2.11 -12.96 9.15
C ASP A 97 -3.16 -13.72 8.32
N GLN A 98 -4.41 -13.82 8.82
CA GLN A 98 -5.51 -14.46 8.10
C GLN A 98 -5.90 -13.72 6.82
N VAL A 99 -5.82 -12.38 6.84
CA VAL A 99 -6.10 -11.54 5.67
C VAL A 99 -4.98 -11.69 4.63
N LEU A 100 -3.72 -11.69 5.08
CA LEU A 100 -2.56 -11.88 4.21
C LEU A 100 -2.57 -13.27 3.55
N GLU A 101 -2.93 -14.32 4.30
CA GLU A 101 -3.08 -15.66 3.74
C GLU A 101 -4.23 -15.75 2.73
N ARG A 102 -5.40 -15.14 3.04
CA ARG A 102 -6.57 -15.10 2.15
C ARG A 102 -6.24 -14.48 0.80
N PHE A 103 -5.39 -13.45 0.77
CA PHE A 103 -5.07 -12.70 -0.44
C PHE A 103 -3.62 -12.85 -0.93
N LYS A 104 -2.91 -13.93 -0.55
CA LYS A 104 -1.50 -14.12 -0.90
C LYS A 104 -1.20 -14.01 -2.39
N ASP A 105 -2.12 -14.46 -3.25
CA ASP A 105 -1.97 -14.39 -4.71
C ASP A 105 -2.07 -12.97 -5.28
N TYR A 106 -2.43 -11.98 -4.45
CA TYR A 106 -2.47 -10.56 -4.75
C TYR A 106 -1.30 -9.77 -4.14
N LEU A 107 -0.42 -10.44 -3.37
CA LEU A 107 0.81 -9.85 -2.83
C LEU A 107 1.99 -9.90 -3.82
N VAL A 108 1.72 -10.26 -5.07
CA VAL A 108 2.69 -10.23 -6.18
C VAL A 108 2.40 -9.04 -7.09
N TYR A 109 3.43 -8.55 -7.77
CA TYR A 109 3.25 -7.47 -8.74
C TYR A 109 2.30 -7.90 -9.87
N LYS A 110 1.21 -7.14 -10.05
CA LYS A 110 0.27 -7.27 -11.18
C LYS A 110 -0.01 -5.87 -11.72
N SER A 111 -0.06 -5.74 -13.04
CA SER A 111 -0.52 -4.49 -13.66
C SER A 111 -1.98 -4.23 -13.27
N GLN A 112 -2.26 -3.03 -12.77
CA GLN A 112 -3.59 -2.69 -12.26
C GLN A 112 -4.46 -2.08 -13.37
N ARG A 113 -5.74 -2.43 -13.35
CA ARG A 113 -6.76 -1.87 -14.27
C ARG A 113 -7.94 -1.35 -13.44
N HIS A 114 -8.39 -0.15 -13.74
CA HIS A 114 -9.68 0.36 -13.28
C HIS A 114 -10.73 0.21 -14.37
N GLN A 115 -12.01 0.28 -13.99
CA GLN A 115 -13.14 0.25 -14.93
C GLN A 115 -13.08 1.39 -15.98
N ILE A 116 -12.34 2.47 -15.69
CA ILE A 116 -12.19 3.66 -16.55
C ILE A 116 -10.85 3.66 -17.32
N GLY A 117 -9.97 2.66 -17.13
CA GLY A 117 -8.72 2.54 -17.89
C GLY A 117 -7.57 1.82 -17.15
N ILE A 118 -6.43 1.69 -17.82
CA ILE A 118 -5.20 1.12 -17.24
C ILE A 118 -4.60 2.14 -16.25
N ILE A 119 -4.26 1.70 -15.03
CA ILE A 119 -3.54 2.55 -14.08
C ILE A 119 -2.12 2.76 -14.60
N ASN A 120 -1.59 3.97 -14.44
CA ASN A 120 -0.19 4.27 -14.74
C ASN A 120 0.74 3.21 -14.08
N GLU A 121 1.53 2.54 -14.90
CA GLU A 121 2.46 1.47 -14.47
C GLU A 121 3.41 1.97 -13.38
N GLN A 122 3.88 3.21 -13.49
CA GLN A 122 4.75 3.82 -12.49
C GLN A 122 4.06 3.95 -11.13
N MET A 123 2.80 4.39 -11.10
CA MET A 123 2.03 4.49 -9.86
C MET A 123 1.78 3.12 -9.23
N THR A 124 1.56 2.10 -10.07
CA THR A 124 1.39 0.72 -9.62
C THR A 124 2.67 0.20 -8.97
N LEU A 125 3.82 0.43 -9.61
CA LEU A 125 5.13 0.06 -9.08
C LEU A 125 5.44 0.80 -7.77
N ASP A 126 5.13 2.09 -7.66
CA ASP A 126 5.36 2.86 -6.43
C ASP A 126 4.51 2.32 -5.27
N ASN A 127 3.23 2.02 -5.51
CA ASN A 127 2.35 1.41 -4.50
C ASN A 127 2.84 0.01 -4.11
N TYR A 128 3.27 -0.80 -5.08
CA TYR A 128 3.80 -2.14 -4.81
C TYR A 128 5.08 -2.09 -3.98
N THR A 129 6.02 -1.20 -4.33
CA THR A 129 7.25 -0.95 -3.57
C THR A 129 6.94 -0.59 -2.12
N ARG A 130 5.95 0.30 -1.92
CA ARG A 130 5.50 0.69 -0.58
C ARG A 130 4.85 -0.46 0.17
N LEU A 131 3.99 -1.25 -0.49
CA LEU A 131 3.36 -2.43 0.12
C LEU A 131 4.42 -3.41 0.65
N LEU A 132 5.45 -3.71 -0.13
CA LEU A 132 6.56 -4.59 0.31
C LEU A 132 7.25 -4.04 1.57
N ALA A 133 7.54 -2.74 1.62
CA ALA A 133 8.13 -2.13 2.82
C ALA A 133 7.21 -2.24 4.05
N GLU A 134 5.91 -2.01 3.87
CA GLU A 134 4.92 -2.13 4.95
C GLU A 134 4.77 -3.59 5.43
N LEU A 135 4.78 -4.58 4.52
CA LEU A 135 4.81 -6.00 4.87
C LEU A 135 6.07 -6.37 5.63
N GLY A 136 7.22 -5.84 5.21
CA GLY A 136 8.48 -6.01 5.92
C GLY A 136 8.39 -5.52 7.36
N ILE A 137 7.88 -4.29 7.57
CA ILE A 137 7.67 -3.73 8.91
C ILE A 137 6.70 -4.58 9.73
N TYR A 138 5.60 -5.04 9.12
CA TYR A 138 4.62 -5.89 9.78
C TYR A 138 5.26 -7.14 10.37
N TYR A 139 6.00 -7.89 9.55
CA TYR A 139 6.66 -9.12 9.98
C TYR A 139 7.83 -8.87 10.94
N LEU A 140 8.58 -7.77 10.78
CA LEU A 140 9.62 -7.36 11.72
C LEU A 140 9.03 -7.07 13.12
N ASN A 141 7.91 -6.36 13.19
CA ASN A 141 7.19 -6.10 14.44
C ASN A 141 6.67 -7.39 15.08
N ALA A 142 6.27 -8.36 14.27
CA ALA A 142 5.89 -9.72 14.70
C ALA A 142 7.10 -10.63 15.01
N LYS A 143 8.34 -10.11 14.98
CA LYS A 143 9.61 -10.83 15.20
C LYS A 143 9.86 -11.97 14.20
N GLN A 144 9.17 -11.98 13.07
CA GLN A 144 9.43 -12.89 11.95
C GLN A 144 10.54 -12.29 11.07
N TYR A 145 11.75 -12.20 11.62
CA TYR A 145 12.84 -11.39 11.05
C TYR A 145 13.22 -11.77 9.63
N ASP A 146 13.40 -13.07 9.35
CA ASP A 146 13.80 -13.54 8.02
C ASP A 146 12.76 -13.15 6.96
N ARG A 147 11.47 -13.41 7.23
CA ARG A 147 10.36 -13.00 6.37
C ARG A 147 10.26 -11.48 6.21
N GLY A 148 10.38 -10.74 7.30
CA GLY A 148 10.31 -9.28 7.28
C GLY A 148 11.46 -8.66 6.47
N LEU A 149 12.68 -9.12 6.68
CA LEU A 149 13.85 -8.65 5.95
C LEU A 149 13.83 -9.04 4.47
N ALA A 150 13.28 -10.20 4.11
CA ALA A 150 13.07 -10.57 2.72
C ALA A 150 12.19 -9.54 1.99
N TYR A 151 11.06 -9.14 2.60
CA TYR A 151 10.21 -8.07 2.05
C TYR A 151 10.90 -6.70 1.98
N ILE A 152 11.75 -6.37 2.96
CA ILE A 152 12.55 -5.12 2.91
C ILE A 152 13.53 -5.14 1.74
N VAL A 153 14.21 -6.27 1.51
CA VAL A 153 15.14 -6.44 0.38
C VAL A 153 14.40 -6.40 -0.96
N ASP A 154 13.23 -7.04 -1.07
CA ASP A 154 12.39 -6.95 -2.27
C ASP A 154 11.94 -5.51 -2.52
N SER A 155 11.50 -4.79 -1.48
CA SER A 155 11.15 -3.37 -1.59
C SER A 155 12.35 -2.51 -2.02
N PHE A 156 13.56 -2.85 -1.56
CA PHE A 156 14.78 -2.16 -1.95
C PHE A 156 15.07 -2.35 -3.45
N GLU A 157 15.00 -3.58 -3.94
CA GLU A 157 15.17 -3.91 -5.36
C GLU A 157 14.21 -3.11 -6.26
N TYR A 158 12.93 -3.08 -5.90
CA TYR A 158 11.94 -2.29 -6.65
C TYR A 158 12.19 -0.78 -6.53
N SER A 159 12.62 -0.29 -5.37
CA SER A 159 12.99 1.13 -5.17
C SER A 159 14.13 1.55 -6.10
N ILE A 160 15.12 0.68 -6.32
CA ILE A 160 16.20 0.90 -7.28
C ILE A 160 15.64 0.96 -8.71
N ARG A 161 14.78 -0.01 -9.07
CA ARG A 161 14.15 -0.08 -10.41
C ARG A 161 13.36 1.17 -10.76
N VAL A 162 12.61 1.73 -9.79
CA VAL A 162 11.83 2.97 -9.98
C VAL A 162 12.62 4.26 -9.70
N ARG A 163 13.92 4.15 -9.36
CA ARG A 163 14.78 5.29 -9.00
C ARG A 163 14.21 6.16 -7.87
N SER A 164 13.65 5.52 -6.84
CA SER A 164 13.09 6.21 -5.67
C SER A 164 14.14 6.32 -4.56
N ASP A 165 14.83 7.46 -4.49
CA ASP A 165 15.83 7.73 -3.44
C ASP A 165 15.25 7.58 -2.03
N LYS A 166 14.02 8.07 -1.82
CA LYS A 166 13.32 7.93 -0.54
C LYS A 166 13.03 6.46 -0.21
N GLY A 167 12.63 5.67 -1.20
CA GLY A 167 12.39 4.23 -1.04
C GLY A 167 13.67 3.48 -0.69
N MET A 168 14.75 3.76 -1.43
CA MET A 168 16.07 3.19 -1.19
C MET A 168 16.57 3.50 0.22
N LEU A 169 16.57 4.78 0.63
CA LEU A 169 17.00 5.20 1.97
C LEU A 169 16.17 4.56 3.08
N ARG A 170 14.84 4.46 2.90
CA ARG A 170 13.95 3.79 3.86
C ARG A 170 14.32 2.32 4.02
N CYS A 171 14.50 1.59 2.92
CA CYS A 171 14.82 0.17 2.96
C CYS A 171 16.22 -0.08 3.55
N MET A 172 17.21 0.75 3.21
CA MET A 172 18.54 0.69 3.81
C MET A 172 18.48 0.91 5.32
N GLY A 173 17.78 1.94 5.79
CA GLY A 173 17.65 2.22 7.23
C GLY A 173 16.98 1.08 7.99
N LEU A 174 15.88 0.54 7.44
CA LEU A 174 15.18 -0.62 8.03
C LEU A 174 16.07 -1.86 8.04
N PHE A 175 16.78 -2.15 6.95
CA PHE A 175 17.67 -3.29 6.88
C PHE A 175 18.79 -3.21 7.92
N GLU A 176 19.49 -2.07 7.98
CA GLU A 176 20.63 -1.90 8.90
C GLU A 176 20.20 -1.99 10.37
N GLN A 177 18.99 -1.49 10.71
CA GLN A 177 18.44 -1.62 12.06
C GLN A 177 18.26 -3.07 12.51
N PHE A 178 17.93 -3.98 11.59
CA PHE A 178 17.63 -5.39 11.87
C PHE A 178 18.69 -6.36 11.33
N ARG A 179 19.83 -5.86 10.84
CA ARG A 179 20.85 -6.62 10.12
C ARG A 179 21.35 -7.84 10.88
N SER A 180 21.48 -7.76 12.21
CA SER A 180 21.96 -8.87 13.04
C SER A 180 21.04 -10.10 12.99
N TYR A 181 19.79 -9.94 12.57
CA TYR A 181 18.81 -11.02 12.41
C TYR A 181 18.72 -11.55 10.98
N ALA A 182 19.43 -10.93 10.03
CA ALA A 182 19.40 -11.32 8.62
C ALA A 182 20.14 -12.65 8.40
N SER A 183 19.50 -13.59 7.70
CA SER A 183 20.15 -14.80 7.20
C SER A 183 21.26 -14.44 6.20
N ALA A 184 22.21 -15.37 6.00
CA ALA A 184 23.35 -15.15 5.10
C ALA A 184 22.89 -14.83 3.65
N GLU A 185 21.83 -15.51 3.19
CA GLU A 185 21.23 -15.28 1.88
C GLU A 185 20.66 -13.86 1.74
N ILE A 186 19.87 -13.41 2.73
CA ILE A 186 19.31 -12.06 2.77
C ILE A 186 20.42 -11.00 2.81
N GLN A 187 21.48 -11.22 3.60
CA GLN A 187 22.63 -10.32 3.64
C GLN A 187 23.35 -10.24 2.29
N GLN A 188 23.50 -11.38 1.61
CA GLN A 188 24.12 -11.41 0.29
C GLN A 188 23.28 -10.63 -0.72
N ARG A 189 21.96 -10.88 -0.79
CA ARG A 189 21.05 -10.13 -1.68
C ARG A 189 21.12 -8.63 -1.42
N TYR A 190 21.09 -8.23 -0.15
CA TYR A 190 21.24 -6.81 0.21
C TYR A 190 22.56 -6.21 -0.27
N GLN A 191 23.68 -6.91 -0.11
CA GLN A 191 24.99 -6.44 -0.58
C GLN A 191 25.05 -6.28 -2.10
N GLU A 192 24.43 -7.18 -2.84
CA GLU A 192 24.30 -7.08 -4.31
C GLU A 192 23.54 -5.80 -4.69
N LEU A 193 22.40 -5.53 -4.04
CA LEU A 193 21.62 -4.31 -4.28
C LEU A 193 22.40 -3.03 -3.93
N ILE A 194 23.18 -3.03 -2.85
CA ILE A 194 24.05 -1.89 -2.50
C ILE A 194 25.08 -1.61 -3.60
N ARG A 195 25.66 -2.65 -4.21
CA ARG A 195 26.58 -2.48 -5.35
C ARG A 195 25.87 -1.86 -6.54
N GLU A 196 24.61 -2.23 -6.81
CA GLU A 196 23.81 -1.61 -7.86
C GLU A 196 23.54 -0.12 -7.57
N VAL A 197 23.19 0.25 -6.33
CA VAL A 197 23.04 1.66 -5.93
C VAL A 197 24.33 2.44 -6.12
N GLN A 198 25.48 1.86 -5.77
CA GLN A 198 26.78 2.51 -5.96
C GLN A 198 27.08 2.79 -7.44
N LYS A 199 26.72 1.87 -8.35
CA LYS A 199 26.86 2.08 -9.81
C LYS A 199 25.95 3.19 -10.34
N LEU A 200 24.80 3.41 -9.70
CA LEU A 200 23.88 4.50 -10.06
C LEU A 200 24.37 5.87 -9.59
N SER A 201 25.31 5.92 -8.63
CA SER A 201 25.86 7.18 -8.13
C SER A 201 26.90 7.75 -9.10
N VAL A 202 26.88 9.08 -9.31
CA VAL A 202 27.77 9.81 -10.24
C VAL A 202 29.25 9.71 -9.86
N TYR A 203 29.53 9.33 -8.61
CA TYR A 203 30.87 9.03 -8.12
C TYR A 203 31.00 7.52 -7.98
N ALA A 204 31.32 6.83 -9.08
CA ALA A 204 31.75 5.43 -9.02
C ALA A 204 33.04 5.34 -8.18
N TRP A 205 32.87 5.33 -6.85
CA TRP A 205 33.96 5.19 -5.90
C TRP A 205 34.39 3.73 -5.93
N MET A 206 35.50 3.48 -6.60
CA MET A 206 36.19 2.20 -6.53
C MET A 206 37.10 2.22 -5.31
N PRO A 207 36.86 1.41 -4.27
CA PRO A 207 37.86 1.21 -3.24
C PRO A 207 39.12 0.66 -3.89
N VAL A 208 40.25 1.33 -3.71
CA VAL A 208 41.55 0.79 -4.05
C VAL A 208 41.85 -0.29 -3.00
N VAL A 209 41.78 -1.56 -3.40
CA VAL A 209 42.27 -2.70 -2.62
C VAL A 209 43.77 -2.82 -2.81
#